data_AF-A0A8B6XXK7-F1
#
_entry.id   AF-A0A8B6XXK7-F1
#
_cell.length_a   1.000
_cell.length_b   1.000
_cell.length_c   1.000
_cell.angle_alpha   90.00
_cell.angle_beta   90.00
_cell.angle_gamma   90.00
#
_symmetry.space_group_name_H-M   'P 1'
#
loop_
_entity.id
_entity.type
_entity.pdbx_description
1 polymer ?
#
loop_
_entity_poly.entity_id
_entity_poly.type
_entity_poly.pdbx_seq_one_letter_code
_entity_poly.pdbx_strand_id
1 'polypeptide(L)'
;MSKYKNKLAENVGWMGVFNLICGTIGCIVFGILLDKIKKFRALAIVINFSATMTWLAFILTLKNIDNFFGPFVMFLIYGFFAYPYLTIGLEQSAEMTFPVPEEFSSTFILIIANLYSLIFSLVFGVFFQLGLVATVPYTITGFYLLSTFLTCVVKTYLKRNSAEISLAFNSRCN
;
A
#
# COMPACT_ATOMS: atom_id res chain seq x y z
N MET A 1 26.12 -2.98 -26.94
CA MET A 1 25.56 -3.11 -25.57
C MET A 1 24.58 -2.00 -25.19
N SER A 2 24.69 -0.75 -25.67
CA SER A 2 23.76 0.34 -25.29
C SER A 2 22.32 0.16 -25.80
N LYS A 3 22.13 -0.42 -26.99
CA LYS A 3 20.79 -0.65 -27.59
C LYS A 3 19.91 -1.63 -26.78
N TYR A 4 20.53 -2.60 -26.09
CA TYR A 4 19.81 -3.54 -25.21
C TYR A 4 19.46 -2.89 -23.85
N LYS A 5 20.35 -2.05 -23.30
CA LYS A 5 20.06 -1.27 -22.08
C LYS A 5 18.89 -0.31 -22.26
N ASN A 6 18.79 0.34 -23.42
CA ASN A 6 17.68 1.26 -23.71
C ASN A 6 16.33 0.55 -23.82
N LYS A 7 16.26 -0.61 -24.49
CA LYS A 7 15.01 -1.40 -24.54
C LYS A 7 14.57 -1.90 -23.17
N LEU A 8 15.52 -2.30 -22.32
CA LEU A 8 15.20 -2.74 -20.96
C LEU A 8 14.69 -1.58 -20.10
N ALA A 9 15.33 -0.41 -20.17
CA ALA A 9 14.90 0.79 -19.45
C ALA A 9 13.51 1.26 -19.90
N GLU A 10 13.23 1.21 -21.21
CA GLU A 10 11.91 1.53 -21.77
C GLU A 10 10.83 0.57 -21.25
N ASN A 11 11.09 -0.73 -21.27
CA ASN A 11 10.14 -1.74 -20.76
C ASN A 11 9.87 -1.58 -19.25
N VAL A 12 10.88 -1.23 -18.45
CA VAL A 12 10.73 -0.95 -17.01
C VAL A 12 9.92 0.33 -16.79
N GLY A 13 10.12 1.36 -17.62
CA GLY A 13 9.32 2.58 -17.61
C GLY A 13 7.84 2.30 -17.86
N TRP A 14 7.54 1.53 -18.92
CA TRP A 14 6.17 1.10 -19.22
C TRP A 14 5.55 0.26 -18.10
N MET A 15 6.33 -0.62 -17.46
CA MET A 15 5.88 -1.39 -16.29
C MET A 15 5.39 -0.49 -15.16
N GLY A 16 6.09 0.62 -14.88
CA GLY A 16 5.65 1.61 -13.90
C GLY A 16 4.33 2.29 -14.30
N VAL A 17 4.18 2.68 -15.57
CA VAL A 17 2.97 3.34 -16.08
C VAL A 17 1.75 2.41 -15.98
N PHE A 18 1.86 1.17 -16.44
CA PHE A 18 0.77 0.21 -16.34
C PHE A 18 0.42 -0.12 -14.89
N ASN A 19 1.41 -0.16 -14.00
CA ASN A 19 1.19 -0.38 -12.58
C ASN A 19 0.37 0.75 -11.95
N LEU A 20 0.68 2.00 -12.30
CA LEU A 20 -0.07 3.16 -11.84
C LEU A 20 -1.53 3.11 -12.32
N ILE A 21 -1.77 2.79 -13.59
CA ILE A 21 -3.14 2.69 -14.16
C ILE A 21 -3.92 1.56 -13.47
N CYS A 22 -3.29 0.41 -13.23
CA CYS A 22 -3.93 -0.69 -12.53
C CYS A 22 -4.24 -0.33 -11.06
N GLY A 23 -3.30 0.34 -10.39
CA GLY A 23 -3.46 0.82 -9.02
C GLY A 23 -4.59 1.83 -8.85
N THR A 24 -4.76 2.78 -9.79
CA THR A 24 -5.86 3.75 -9.73
C THR A 24 -7.22 3.09 -9.89
N ILE A 25 -7.35 2.07 -10.75
CA ILE A 25 -8.56 1.26 -10.86
C ILE A 25 -8.82 0.52 -9.53
N GLY A 26 -7.78 0.01 -8.88
CA GLY A 26 -7.85 -0.59 -7.54
C GLY A 26 -8.44 0.38 -6.52
N CYS A 27 -7.93 1.62 -6.45
CA CYS A 27 -8.46 2.65 -5.54
C CYS A 27 -9.97 2.89 -5.74
N ILE A 28 -10.46 2.93 -6.98
CA ILE A 28 -11.89 3.13 -7.26
C ILE A 28 -12.71 1.94 -6.76
N VAL A 29 -12.30 0.71 -7.10
CA VAL A 29 -13.04 -0.51 -6.73
C VAL A 29 -13.11 -0.66 -5.21
N PHE A 30 -11.97 -0.51 -4.53
CA PHE A 30 -11.91 -0.68 -3.08
C PHE A 30 -12.50 0.51 -2.32
N GLY A 31 -12.49 1.73 -2.89
CA GLY A 31 -13.21 2.88 -2.34
C GLY A 31 -14.72 2.62 -2.31
N ILE A 32 -15.31 2.18 -3.43
CA ILE A 32 -16.75 1.82 -3.49
C ILE A 32 -17.06 0.66 -2.52
N LEU A 33 -16.14 -0.30 -2.39
CA LEU A 33 -16.31 -1.42 -1.46
C LEU A 33 -16.27 -0.97 0.00
N LEU A 34 -15.42 0.00 0.33
CA LEU A 34 -15.31 0.56 1.66
C LEU A 34 -16.61 1.28 2.08
N ASP A 35 -17.20 2.06 1.17
CA ASP A 35 -18.48 2.75 1.39
C ASP A 35 -19.60 1.77 1.78
N LYS A 36 -19.61 0.58 1.16
CA LYS A 36 -20.62 -0.45 1.41
C LYS A 36 -20.40 -1.21 2.71
N ILE A 37 -19.15 -1.57 3.02
CA ILE A 37 -18.83 -2.45 4.15
C ILE A 37 -18.75 -1.65 5.47
N LYS A 38 -18.39 -0.35 5.43
CA LYS A 38 -18.16 0.53 6.59
C LYS A 38 -17.25 -0.06 7.68
N LYS A 39 -16.48 -1.11 7.35
CA LYS A 39 -15.50 -1.77 8.24
C LYS A 39 -14.10 -1.54 7.71
N PHE A 40 -13.56 -0.34 7.97
CA PHE A 40 -12.22 0.08 7.59
C PHE A 40 -11.14 -0.94 7.96
N ARG A 41 -11.18 -1.46 9.20
CA ARG A 41 -10.21 -2.45 9.69
C ARG A 41 -10.18 -3.75 8.87
N ALA A 42 -11.36 -4.32 8.61
CA ALA A 42 -11.44 -5.60 7.92
C ALA A 42 -10.92 -5.48 6.49
N LEU A 43 -11.27 -4.38 5.82
CA LEU A 43 -10.82 -4.13 4.46
C LEU A 43 -9.30 -3.87 4.39
N ALA A 44 -8.75 -3.08 5.32
CA ALA A 44 -7.32 -2.82 5.39
C ALA A 44 -6.48 -4.10 5.61
N ILE A 45 -6.95 -5.02 6.47
CA ILE A 45 -6.28 -6.32 6.70
C ILE A 45 -6.33 -7.19 5.44
N VAL A 46 -7.48 -7.31 4.79
CA VAL A 46 -7.63 -8.12 3.57
C VAL A 46 -6.74 -7.60 2.46
N ILE A 47 -6.74 -6.29 2.23
CA ILE A 47 -5.94 -5.67 1.18
C ILE A 47 -4.44 -5.81 1.50
N ASN A 48 -4.01 -5.52 2.72
CA ASN A 48 -2.60 -5.67 3.09
C ASN A 48 -2.12 -7.12 2.96
N PHE A 49 -2.94 -8.09 3.38
CA PHE A 49 -2.61 -9.51 3.22
C PHE A 49 -2.49 -9.89 1.74
N SER A 50 -3.43 -9.44 0.90
CA SER A 50 -3.36 -9.68 -0.55
C SER A 50 -2.16 -9.00 -1.22
N ALA A 51 -1.79 -7.79 -0.79
CA ALA A 51 -0.59 -7.09 -1.27
C ALA A 51 0.70 -7.83 -0.90
N THR A 52 0.78 -8.37 0.33
CA THR A 52 1.93 -9.17 0.77
C THR A 52 2.03 -10.49 0.00
N MET A 53 0.90 -11.17 -0.25
CA MET A 53 0.89 -12.41 -1.04
C MET A 53 1.32 -12.17 -2.50
N THR A 54 0.86 -11.08 -3.12
CA THR A 54 1.22 -10.72 -4.49
C THR A 54 2.68 -10.27 -4.60
N TRP A 55 3.21 -9.58 -3.59
CA TRP A 55 4.64 -9.25 -3.49
C TRP A 55 5.53 -10.50 -3.37
N LEU A 56 5.13 -11.48 -2.55
CA LEU A 56 5.83 -12.77 -2.46
C LEU A 56 5.81 -13.52 -3.79
N ALA A 57 4.65 -13.56 -4.46
CA ALA A 57 4.52 -14.16 -5.79
C ALA A 57 5.41 -13.46 -6.82
N PHE A 58 5.53 -12.13 -6.76
CA PHE A 58 6.44 -11.36 -7.61
C PHE A 58 7.90 -11.80 -7.42
N ILE A 59 8.38 -11.95 -6.18
CA ILE A 59 9.76 -12.38 -5.90
C ILE A 59 10.01 -13.82 -6.37
N LEU A 60 9.06 -14.73 -6.13
CA LEU A 60 9.16 -16.12 -6.60
C LEU A 60 9.24 -16.18 -8.12
N THR A 61 8.42 -15.38 -8.80
CA THR A 61 8.41 -15.26 -10.26
C THR A 61 9.72 -14.67 -10.78
N LEU A 62 10.27 -13.67 -10.08
CA LEU A 62 11.56 -13.05 -10.41
C LEU A 62 12.74 -14.03 -10.29
N LYS A 63 12.65 -15.01 -9.38
CA LYS A 63 13.70 -16.02 -9.17
C LYS A 63 13.61 -17.20 -10.14
N ASN A 64 12.40 -17.62 -10.50
CA ASN A 64 12.17 -18.90 -11.18
C ASN A 64 11.91 -18.77 -12.68
N ILE A 65 11.58 -17.57 -13.18
CA ILE A 65 11.17 -17.37 -14.57
C ILE A 65 12.13 -16.41 -15.26
N ASP A 66 12.83 -16.89 -16.29
CA ASP A 66 13.73 -16.10 -17.13
C ASP A 66 12.99 -15.14 -18.09
N ASN A 67 11.66 -15.17 -18.10
CA ASN A 67 10.81 -14.31 -18.94
C ASN A 67 10.35 -13.04 -18.21
N PHE A 68 10.57 -11.88 -18.85
CA PHE A 68 10.14 -10.57 -18.36
C PHE A 68 8.61 -10.45 -18.13
N PHE A 69 7.81 -11.22 -18.87
CA PHE A 69 6.35 -11.14 -18.81
C PHE A 69 5.77 -11.61 -17.47
N GLY A 70 6.37 -12.61 -16.83
CA GLY A 70 5.87 -13.14 -15.56
C GLY A 70 5.92 -12.09 -14.43
N PRO A 71 7.10 -11.51 -14.13
CA PRO A 71 7.23 -10.47 -13.11
C PRO A 71 6.40 -9.22 -13.45
N PHE A 72 6.26 -8.90 -14.74
CA PHE A 72 5.43 -7.78 -15.20
C PHE A 72 3.97 -7.94 -14.74
N VAL A 73 3.34 -9.09 -15.00
CA VAL A 73 1.94 -9.34 -14.59
C VAL A 73 1.78 -9.30 -13.07
N MET A 74 2.68 -9.94 -12.33
CA MET A 74 2.62 -9.93 -10.86
C MET A 74 2.80 -8.53 -10.27
N PHE A 75 3.64 -7.69 -10.90
CA PHE A 75 3.82 -6.31 -10.50
C PHE A 75 2.54 -5.48 -10.68
N LEU A 76 1.79 -5.68 -11.77
CA LEU A 76 0.50 -5.02 -11.99
C LEU A 76 -0.54 -5.42 -10.95
N ILE A 77 -0.63 -6.73 -10.66
CA ILE A 77 -1.54 -7.25 -9.64
C ILE A 77 -1.18 -6.67 -8.27
N TYR A 78 0.10 -6.59 -7.95
CA TYR A 78 0.56 -5.94 -6.73
C TYR A 78 0.13 -4.47 -6.64
N GLY A 79 0.25 -3.68 -7.72
CA GLY A 79 -0.23 -2.29 -7.73
C GLY A 79 -1.72 -2.16 -7.48
N PHE A 80 -2.52 -3.07 -8.04
CA PHE A 80 -3.97 -3.10 -7.82
C PHE A 80 -4.35 -3.17 -6.33
N PHE A 81 -3.56 -3.86 -5.50
CA PHE A 81 -3.81 -3.97 -4.05
C PHE A 81 -3.01 -2.97 -3.21
N ALA A 82 -1.81 -2.59 -3.62
CA ALA A 82 -0.93 -1.73 -2.81
C ALA A 82 -1.41 -0.27 -2.74
N TYR A 83 -1.96 0.26 -3.83
CA TYR A 83 -2.43 1.65 -3.92
C TYR A 83 -3.69 1.90 -3.07
N PRO A 84 -4.76 1.08 -3.14
CA PRO A 84 -5.93 1.26 -2.28
C PRO A 84 -5.60 1.09 -0.79
N TYR A 85 -4.57 0.31 -0.43
CA TYR A 85 -4.13 0.23 0.96
C TYR A 85 -3.72 1.60 1.53
N LEU A 86 -3.04 2.42 0.72
CA LEU A 86 -2.65 3.78 1.11
C LEU A 86 -3.88 4.68 1.31
N THR A 87 -4.81 4.72 0.35
CA THR A 87 -5.97 5.61 0.43
C THR A 87 -6.89 5.24 1.59
N ILE A 88 -7.13 3.94 1.79
CA ILE A 88 -7.93 3.44 2.91
C ILE A 88 -7.24 3.72 4.25
N GLY A 89 -5.91 3.62 4.30
CA GLY A 89 -5.14 3.96 5.50
C GLY A 89 -5.28 5.42 5.92
N LEU A 90 -5.36 6.34 4.95
CA LEU A 90 -5.58 7.77 5.23
C LEU A 90 -6.97 8.02 5.80
N GLU A 91 -8.02 7.47 5.18
CA GLU A 91 -9.39 7.57 5.69
C GLU A 91 -9.52 6.95 7.09
N GLN A 92 -8.90 5.78 7.29
CA GLN A 92 -8.89 5.10 8.57
C GLN A 92 -8.17 5.90 9.66
N SER A 93 -7.08 6.59 9.32
CA SER A 93 -6.39 7.49 10.26
C SER A 93 -7.23 8.70 10.62
N ALA A 94 -7.83 9.34 9.61
CA ALA A 94 -8.61 10.54 9.83
C ALA A 94 -9.79 10.27 10.78
N GLU A 95 -10.44 9.12 10.61
CA GLU A 95 -11.49 8.59 11.49
C GLU A 95 -10.98 8.31 12.93
N MET A 96 -9.74 7.82 13.10
CA MET A 96 -9.13 7.61 14.42
C MET A 96 -8.78 8.92 15.14
N THR A 97 -8.44 9.98 14.40
CA THR A 97 -8.00 11.27 14.95
C THR A 97 -9.11 12.28 15.22
N PHE A 98 -10.38 11.91 15.08
CA PHE A 98 -11.51 12.81 15.32
C PHE A 98 -11.49 13.40 16.76
N PRO A 99 -11.67 14.73 16.95
CA PRO A 99 -12.22 15.75 16.04
C PRO A 99 -11.20 16.65 15.31
N VAL A 100 -9.96 16.19 15.09
CA VAL A 100 -8.95 16.97 14.34
C VAL A 100 -9.38 17.12 12.86
N PRO A 101 -9.09 18.26 12.19
CA PRO A 101 -9.34 18.41 10.75
C PRO A 101 -8.72 17.26 9.94
N GLU A 102 -9.54 16.67 9.05
CA GLU A 102 -9.19 15.51 8.21
C GLU A 102 -7.91 15.75 7.38
N GLU A 103 -7.79 16.99 6.90
CA GLU A 103 -6.69 17.50 6.10
C GLU A 103 -5.35 17.42 6.83
N PHE A 104 -5.34 17.73 8.13
CA PHE A 104 -4.11 17.73 8.93
C PHE A 104 -3.63 16.31 9.22
N SER A 105 -4.55 15.41 9.59
CA SER A 105 -4.24 14.00 9.88
C SER A 105 -3.63 13.30 8.66
N SER A 106 -4.26 13.46 7.49
CA SER A 106 -3.80 12.85 6.25
C SER A 106 -2.45 13.42 5.81
N THR A 107 -2.30 14.75 5.84
CA THR A 107 -1.04 15.41 5.44
C THR A 107 0.13 14.99 6.33
N PHE A 108 -0.11 14.83 7.64
CA PHE A 108 0.92 14.37 8.56
C PHE A 108 1.44 12.97 8.21
N ILE A 109 0.55 12.04 7.87
CA ILE A 109 0.93 10.70 7.39
C ILE A 109 1.75 10.79 6.10
N LEU A 110 1.35 11.62 5.14
CA LEU A 110 2.10 11.79 3.89
C LEU A 110 3.50 12.37 4.13
N ILE A 111 3.67 13.32 5.05
CA ILE A 111 4.99 13.88 5.39
C ILE A 111 5.89 12.77 5.95
N ILE A 112 5.40 11.99 6.90
CA ILE A 112 6.16 10.87 7.49
C ILE A 112 6.49 9.82 6.43
N ALA A 113 5.53 9.48 5.56
CA ALA A 113 5.72 8.50 4.50
C ALA A 113 6.81 8.95 3.49
N ASN A 114 6.82 10.22 3.11
CA ASN A 114 7.84 10.77 2.22
C ASN A 114 9.23 10.81 2.88
N LEU A 115 9.31 11.20 4.16
CA LEU A 115 10.56 11.15 4.92
C LEU A 115 11.10 9.72 5.03
N TYR A 116 10.24 8.77 5.36
CA TYR A 116 10.56 7.34 5.35
C TYR A 116 11.09 6.90 3.98
N SER A 117 10.39 7.24 2.88
CA SER A 117 10.78 6.88 1.52
C SER A 117 12.15 7.46 1.12
N LEU A 118 12.46 8.70 1.52
CA LEU A 118 13.74 9.33 1.24
C LEU A 118 14.89 8.59 1.93
N ILE A 119 14.74 8.29 3.24
CA ILE A 119 15.75 7.56 4.01
C ILE A 119 16.00 6.19 3.38
N PHE A 120 14.93 5.46 3.04
CA PHE A 120 15.03 4.14 2.41
C PHE A 120 15.68 4.18 1.04
N SER A 121 15.38 5.21 0.24
CA SER A 121 16.02 5.40 -1.07
C SER A 121 17.53 5.59 -0.95
N LEU A 122 18.00 6.36 0.05
CA LEU A 122 19.44 6.52 0.31
C LEU A 122 20.09 5.20 0.74
N VAL A 123 19.45 4.46 1.64
CA VAL A 123 19.94 3.15 2.08
C VAL A 123 20.06 2.21 0.88
N PHE A 124 19.03 2.05 0.06
CA PHE A 124 19.09 1.20 -1.13
C PHE A 124 20.12 1.68 -2.16
N GLY A 125 20.38 2.99 -2.24
CA GLY A 125 21.49 3.54 -3.04
C GLY A 125 22.86 2.99 -2.60
N VAL A 126 23.09 2.89 -1.28
CA VAL A 126 24.32 2.28 -0.74
C VAL A 126 24.38 0.78 -1.02
N PHE A 127 23.27 0.04 -0.84
CA PHE A 127 23.20 -1.39 -1.18
C PHE A 127 23.54 -1.65 -2.65
N PHE A 128 23.10 -0.76 -3.56
CA PHE A 128 23.42 -0.84 -4.98
C PHE A 128 24.92 -0.65 -5.24
N GLN A 129 25.56 0.32 -4.59
CA GLN A 129 27.01 0.56 -4.72
C GLN A 129 27.86 -0.62 -4.19
N LEU A 130 27.38 -1.29 -3.14
CA LEU A 130 28.04 -2.47 -2.56
C LEU A 130 27.78 -3.77 -3.35
N GLY A 131 27.00 -3.73 -4.43
CA GLY A 131 26.69 -4.91 -5.26
C GLY A 131 25.69 -5.88 -4.63
N LEU A 132 25.04 -5.51 -3.52
CA LEU A 132 24.06 -6.32 -2.78
C LEU A 132 22.64 -6.22 -3.38
N VAL A 133 22.53 -6.23 -4.71
CA VAL A 133 21.26 -6.00 -5.43
C VAL A 133 20.24 -7.11 -5.15
N ALA A 134 20.69 -8.35 -4.98
CA ALA A 134 19.82 -9.47 -4.64
C ALA A 134 19.21 -9.36 -3.24
N THR A 135 19.85 -8.64 -2.31
CA THR A 135 19.38 -8.50 -0.93
C THR A 135 18.21 -7.53 -0.79
N VAL A 136 18.09 -6.57 -1.71
CA VAL A 136 17.02 -5.54 -1.71
C VAL A 136 15.60 -6.14 -1.68
N PRO A 137 15.19 -7.04 -2.60
CA PRO A 137 13.85 -7.63 -2.57
C PRO A 137 13.55 -8.42 -1.29
N TYR A 138 14.54 -9.09 -0.69
CA TYR A 138 14.37 -9.79 0.59
C TYR A 138 14.15 -8.82 1.75
N THR A 139 14.90 -7.70 1.81
CA THR A 139 14.69 -6.68 2.85
C THR A 139 13.31 -6.04 2.75
N ILE A 140 12.84 -5.71 1.54
CA ILE A 140 11.49 -5.15 1.31
C ILE A 140 10.42 -6.15 1.78
N THR A 141 10.61 -7.44 1.54
CA THR A 141 9.71 -8.49 2.02
C THR A 141 9.62 -8.52 3.54
N GLY A 142 10.75 -8.37 4.24
CA GLY A 142 10.78 -8.28 5.70
C GLY A 142 9.94 -7.11 6.22
N PHE A 143 10.06 -5.93 5.60
CA PHE A 143 9.23 -4.77 5.93
C PHE A 143 7.75 -4.97 5.61
N TYR A 144 7.42 -5.67 4.52
CA TYR A 144 6.05 -6.02 4.18
C TYR A 144 5.40 -6.96 5.20
N LEU A 145 6.14 -7.98 5.65
CA LEU A 145 5.69 -8.88 6.71
C LEU A 145 5.49 -8.14 8.03
N LEU A 146 6.43 -7.25 8.39
CA LEU A 146 6.29 -6.39 9.56
C LEU A 146 5.05 -5.48 9.45
N SER A 147 4.82 -4.88 8.28
CA SER A 147 3.62 -4.08 7.99
C SER A 147 2.35 -4.91 8.21
N THR A 148 2.26 -6.10 7.62
CA THR A 148 1.10 -6.99 7.81
C THR A 148 0.88 -7.35 9.28
N PHE A 149 1.94 -7.65 10.02
CA PHE A 149 1.85 -7.91 11.45
C PHE A 149 1.30 -6.70 12.22
N LEU A 150 1.85 -5.50 11.98
CA LEU A 150 1.39 -4.27 12.61
C LEU A 150 -0.08 -3.96 12.28
N THR A 151 -0.50 -4.11 11.03
CA THR A 151 -1.90 -3.91 10.61
C THR A 151 -2.87 -4.85 11.33
N CYS A 152 -2.46 -6.09 11.62
CA CYS A 152 -3.28 -7.02 12.40
C CYS A 152 -3.44 -6.59 13.87
N VAL A 153 -2.39 -6.01 14.45
CA VAL A 153 -2.35 -5.55 15.85
C VAL A 153 -3.13 -4.24 16.05
N VAL A 154 -3.16 -3.37 15.04
CA VAL A 154 -3.89 -2.10 15.11
C VAL A 154 -5.39 -2.36 15.32
N LYS A 155 -5.87 -2.03 16.53
CA LYS A 155 -7.30 -1.98 16.84
C LYS A 155 -7.86 -0.62 16.43
N THR A 156 -8.67 -0.61 15.39
CA THR A 156 -9.45 0.56 14.99
C THR A 156 -10.79 0.55 15.71
N TYR A 157 -10.94 1.42 16.71
CA TYR A 157 -12.23 1.70 17.31
C TYR A 157 -12.91 2.82 16.50
N LEU A 158 -14.04 2.51 15.87
CA LEU A 158 -14.80 3.45 15.04
C LEU A 158 -15.54 4.46 15.94
N LYS A 159 -14.89 5.60 16.19
CA LYS A 159 -15.35 6.62 17.15
C LYS A 159 -16.56 7.41 16.60
N ARG A 160 -16.70 7.57 15.28
CA ARG A 160 -17.83 8.30 14.67
C ARG A 160 -19.14 7.50 14.70
N ASN A 161 -19.09 6.19 14.50
CA ASN A 161 -20.28 5.33 14.62
C ASN A 161 -20.81 5.34 16.07
N SER A 162 -19.93 5.35 17.08
CA SER A 162 -20.36 5.50 18.47
C SER A 162 -20.91 6.89 18.79
N ALA A 163 -20.37 7.95 18.20
CA ALA A 163 -20.86 9.32 18.40
C ALA A 163 -22.23 9.56 17.73
N GLU A 164 -22.44 9.07 16.51
CA GLU A 164 -23.75 9.11 15.82
C GLU A 164 -24.78 8.26 16.57
N ILE A 165 -24.42 7.06 17.04
CA ILE A 165 -25.31 6.23 17.87
C ILE A 165 -25.65 6.96 19.17
N SER A 166 -24.70 7.64 19.82
CA SER A 166 -24.94 8.36 21.07
C SER A 166 -25.86 9.57 20.88
N LEU A 167 -25.71 10.32 19.78
CA LEU A 167 -26.60 11.42 19.41
C LEU A 167 -27.99 10.94 18.97
N ALA A 168 -28.07 9.85 18.22
CA ALA A 168 -29.33 9.22 17.84
C ALA A 168 -30.07 8.59 19.03
N PHE A 169 -29.34 8.15 20.06
CA PHE A 169 -29.93 7.68 21.32
C PHE A 169 -30.42 8.85 22.18
N ASN A 170 -29.62 9.92 22.30
CA ASN A 170 -29.96 11.09 23.10
C ASN A 170 -31.17 11.87 22.52
N SER A 171 -31.33 11.89 21.20
CA SER A 171 -32.50 12.48 20.53
C SER A 171 -33.78 11.63 20.57
N ARG A 172 -33.70 10.36 20.99
CA ARG A 172 -34.90 9.53 21.27
C ARG A 172 -35.32 9.55 22.74
N CYS A 173 -34.45 10.01 23.63
CA CYS A 173 -34.73 10.13 25.07
C CYS A 173 -35.23 11.52 25.50
N ASN A 174 -35.17 12.52 24.61
CA ASN A 174 -35.86 13.81 24.72
C ASN A 174 -37.11 13.81 23.83
#